data_AF-A0AAW7ESG1-F1
#
_entry.id   AF-A0AAW7ESG1-F1
#
_cell.length_a   1.000
_cell.length_b   1.000
_cell.length_c   1.000
_cell.angle_alpha   90.00
_cell.angle_beta   90.00
_cell.angle_gamma   90.00
#
_symmetry.space_group_name_H-M   'P 1'
#
loop_
_entity.id
_entity.type
_entity.pdbx_description
1 polymer ?
#
loop_
_entity_poly.entity_id
_entity_poly.type
_entity_poly.pdbx_seq_one_letter_code
_entity_poly.pdbx_strand_id
1 'polypeptide(L)'
;MALVEIVASNLHAGADLRKLEVGSVVDVDDATAERWIKTGKAKETDKKKGEKLTFEVATPSAKSADLSGLQKQLADALEQNEKLTADAEAKDKAHADALEAEKKRADDAEAALEELKKKVK
;
A
#
# COMPACT_ATOMS: atom_id res chain seq x y z
N MET A 1 -16.74 24.59 0.85
CA MET A 1 -16.25 25.84 1.46
C MET A 1 -17.33 26.89 1.35
N ALA A 2 -17.69 27.50 2.48
CA ALA A 2 -18.72 28.50 2.67
C ALA A 2 -18.18 29.63 3.57
N LEU A 3 -18.57 30.87 3.26
CA LEU A 3 -18.25 32.01 4.10
C LEU A 3 -19.34 32.20 5.15
N VAL A 4 -18.94 32.36 6.41
CA VAL A 4 -19.86 32.66 7.51
C VAL A 4 -19.35 33.83 8.33
N GLU A 5 -20.25 34.72 8.76
CA GLU A 5 -19.92 35.84 9.63
C GLU A 5 -20.15 35.44 11.08
N ILE A 6 -19.12 35.58 11.91
CA ILE A 6 -19.16 35.15 13.31
C ILE A 6 -20.03 36.08 14.15
N VAL A 7 -20.92 35.51 14.95
CA VAL A 7 -21.80 36.25 15.86
C VAL A 7 -21.43 35.98 17.33
N ALA A 8 -20.80 34.84 17.61
CA ALA A 8 -20.39 34.46 18.95
C ALA A 8 -18.95 34.89 19.30
N SER A 9 -18.74 35.42 20.50
CA SER A 9 -17.44 35.91 20.99
C SER A 9 -16.51 34.82 21.53
N ASN A 10 -16.97 33.57 21.60
CA ASN A 10 -16.25 32.43 22.15
C ASN A 10 -15.95 31.34 21.11
N LEU A 11 -15.94 31.70 19.82
CA LEU A 11 -15.70 30.76 18.74
C LEU A 11 -14.19 30.65 18.44
N HIS A 12 -13.67 29.43 18.31
CA HIS A 12 -12.28 29.16 17.99
C HIS A 12 -12.23 28.19 16.80
N ALA A 13 -11.33 28.42 15.84
CA ALA A 13 -11.24 27.63 14.62
C ALA A 13 -9.80 27.42 14.12
N GLY A 14 -9.58 26.36 13.35
CA GLY A 14 -8.27 25.95 12.84
C GLY A 14 -7.46 25.11 13.84
N ALA A 15 -6.31 24.60 13.39
CA ALA A 15 -5.41 23.77 14.21
C ALA A 15 -4.85 24.52 15.42
N ASP A 16 -4.60 25.83 15.28
CA ASP A 16 -4.08 26.69 16.35
C ASP A 16 -5.17 27.20 17.31
N LEU A 17 -6.42 26.72 17.16
CA LEU A 17 -7.58 27.17 17.95
C LEU A 17 -7.71 28.69 17.99
N ARG A 18 -7.54 29.35 16.83
CA ARG A 18 -7.57 30.81 16.74
C ARG A 18 -8.96 31.32 17.11
N LYS A 19 -9.02 32.24 18.08
CA LYS A 19 -10.25 32.93 18.47
C LYS A 19 -10.76 33.76 17.30
N LEU A 20 -12.05 33.62 17.01
CA LEU A 20 -12.74 34.36 15.97
C LEU A 20 -13.55 35.50 16.59
N GLU A 21 -13.35 36.71 16.06
CA GLU A 21 -14.01 37.91 16.55
C GLU A 21 -15.39 38.08 15.89
N VAL A 22 -16.34 38.63 16.65
CA VAL A 22 -17.70 38.93 16.18
C VAL A 22 -17.63 39.92 15.01
N GLY A 23 -18.34 39.63 13.92
CA GLY A 23 -18.32 40.39 12.67
C GLY A 23 -17.21 39.96 11.69
N SER A 24 -16.32 39.04 12.09
CA SER A 24 -15.32 38.48 11.19
C SER A 24 -15.97 37.50 10.22
N VAL A 25 -15.59 37.57 8.94
CA VAL A 25 -16.04 36.61 7.92
C VAL A 25 -14.94 35.58 7.71
N VAL A 26 -15.28 34.30 7.88
CA VAL A 26 -14.32 33.18 7.79
C VAL A 26 -14.78 32.15 6.78
N ASP A 27 -13.82 31.56 6.06
CA ASP A 27 -14.06 30.44 5.15
C ASP A 27 -13.95 29.12 5.91
N VAL A 28 -15.03 28.33 5.89
CA VAL A 28 -15.11 27.02 6.53
C VAL A 28 -15.78 26.03 5.60
N ASP A 29 -15.66 24.73 5.87
CA ASP A 29 -16.42 23.73 5.14
C ASP A 29 -17.95 23.90 5.31
N ASP A 30 -18.73 23.53 4.30
CA ASP A 30 -20.20 23.71 4.29
C ASP A 30 -20.86 23.00 5.50
N ALA A 31 -20.33 21.84 5.94
CA ALA A 31 -20.84 21.14 7.13
C ALA A 31 -20.56 21.90 8.44
N THR A 32 -19.45 22.65 8.51
CA THR A 32 -19.11 23.48 9.68
C THR A 32 -19.92 24.78 9.68
N ALA A 33 -20.11 25.39 8.51
CA ALA A 33 -20.97 26.55 8.33
C ALA A 33 -22.40 26.27 8.81
N GLU A 34 -23.01 25.18 8.34
CA GLU A 34 -24.35 24.78 8.78
C GLU A 34 -24.45 24.60 10.29
N ARG A 35 -23.46 23.94 10.91
CA ARG A 35 -23.44 23.72 12.36
C ARG A 35 -23.37 25.04 13.13
N TRP A 36 -22.56 26.00 12.65
CA TRP A 36 -22.44 27.30 13.30
C TRP A 36 -23.68 28.15 13.14
N ILE A 37 -24.34 28.10 11.98
CA ILE A 37 -25.63 28.78 11.73
C ILE A 37 -26.73 28.17 12.60
N LYS A 38 -26.86 26.84 12.62
CA LYS A 38 -27.85 26.12 13.46
C LYS A 38 -27.67 26.38 14.95
N THR A 39 -26.43 26.57 15.41
CA THR A 39 -26.11 26.84 16.82
C THR A 39 -26.13 28.34 17.16
N GLY A 40 -26.45 29.22 16.21
CA GLY A 40 -26.46 30.67 16.40
C GLY A 40 -25.07 31.29 16.64
N LYS A 41 -24.00 30.59 16.27
CA LYS A 41 -22.61 31.04 16.44
C LYS A 41 -22.09 31.85 15.25
N ALA A 42 -22.69 31.67 14.08
CA ALA A 42 -22.41 32.43 12.87
C ALA A 42 -23.70 32.66 12.07
N LYS A 43 -23.69 33.63 11.15
CA LYS A 43 -24.76 33.87 10.19
C LYS A 43 -24.23 33.72 8.76
N GLU A 44 -25.13 33.41 7.85
CA GLU A 44 -24.82 33.45 6.41
C GLU A 44 -24.43 34.88 6.02
N THR A 45 -23.37 35.01 5.22
CA THR A 45 -22.86 36.32 4.81
C THR A 45 -23.20 36.59 3.35
N ASP A 46 -23.69 37.80 3.08
CA ASP A 46 -23.96 38.29 1.71
C ASP A 46 -22.68 38.62 0.92
N LYS A 47 -21.50 38.54 1.55
CA LYS A 47 -20.24 38.71 0.83
C LYS A 47 -20.06 37.52 -0.10
N LYS A 48 -20.03 37.79 -1.41
CA LYS A 48 -19.78 36.82 -2.49
C LYS A 48 -18.82 35.73 -2.00
N LYS A 49 -19.36 34.49 -1.94
CA LYS A 49 -18.62 33.24 -1.69
C LYS A 49 -17.29 33.38 -2.41
N GLY A 50 -16.21 33.54 -1.62
CA GLY A 50 -14.87 33.74 -2.16
C GLY A 50 -14.67 32.67 -3.21
N GLU A 51 -14.31 33.10 -4.42
CA GLU A 51 -13.98 32.24 -5.55
C GLU A 51 -13.31 30.99 -4.98
N LYS A 52 -13.94 29.83 -5.19
CA LYS A 52 -13.52 28.53 -4.66
C LYS A 52 -12.01 28.49 -4.79
N LEU A 53 -11.29 28.75 -3.69
CA LEU A 53 -9.85 28.81 -3.71
C LEU A 53 -9.42 27.40 -4.00
N THR A 54 -9.19 27.11 -5.27
CA THR A 54 -8.43 25.95 -5.69
C THR A 54 -7.07 26.22 -5.11
N PHE A 55 -6.86 25.73 -3.89
CA PHE A 55 -5.54 25.49 -3.39
C PHE A 55 -4.91 24.54 -4.40
N GLU A 56 -4.19 25.11 -5.37
CA GLU A 56 -3.09 24.41 -6.00
C GLU A 56 -2.07 24.24 -4.88
N VAL A 57 -2.35 23.29 -4.00
CA VAL A 57 -1.29 22.58 -3.31
C VAL A 57 -0.41 22.16 -4.47
N ALA A 58 0.82 22.66 -4.49
CA ALA A 58 1.87 22.02 -5.23
C ALA A 58 2.02 20.62 -4.62
N THR A 59 1.06 19.74 -4.92
CA THR A 59 1.34 18.36 -5.19
C THR A 59 2.43 18.52 -6.23
N PRO A 60 3.72 18.27 -5.92
CA PRO A 60 4.66 18.13 -7.01
C PRO A 60 3.95 17.14 -7.92
N SER A 61 3.59 17.56 -9.15
CA SER A 61 3.14 16.62 -10.16
C SER A 61 4.23 15.58 -10.11
N ALA A 62 3.95 14.45 -9.47
CA ALA A 62 4.85 13.33 -9.50
C ALA A 62 4.96 13.14 -11.00
N LYS A 63 6.11 13.52 -11.58
CA LYS A 63 6.43 13.30 -12.98
C LYS A 63 5.87 11.92 -13.22
N SER A 64 4.81 11.79 -14.01
CA SER A 64 4.04 10.57 -14.17
C SER A 64 5.07 9.47 -14.33
N ALA A 65 5.36 8.78 -13.23
CA ALA A 65 6.62 8.08 -13.09
C ALA A 65 6.50 6.95 -14.06
N ASP A 66 7.35 6.93 -15.09
CA ASP A 66 7.25 6.08 -16.28
C ASP A 66 6.64 4.71 -15.93
N LEU A 67 5.30 4.62 -16.02
CA LEU A 67 4.56 3.47 -15.50
C LEU A 67 4.84 2.26 -16.38
N SER A 68 5.17 2.52 -17.66
CA SER A 68 5.66 1.54 -18.62
C SER A 68 6.92 0.83 -18.17
N GLY A 69 7.90 1.56 -17.62
CA GLY A 69 9.14 0.97 -17.11
C GLY A 69 8.88 0.05 -15.92
N LEU A 70 8.04 0.49 -14.98
CA LEU A 70 7.64 -0.34 -13.83
C LEU A 70 6.80 -1.55 -14.23
N GLN A 71 5.89 -1.40 -15.21
CA GLN A 71 5.10 -2.50 -15.76
C GLN A 71 5.99 -3.54 -16.47
N LYS A 72 7.01 -3.08 -17.20
CA LYS A 72 7.97 -3.97 -17.84
C LYS A 72 8.82 -4.72 -16.81
N GLN A 73 9.33 -4.03 -15.78
CA GLN A 73 10.06 -4.67 -14.69
C GLN A 73 9.20 -5.71 -13.94
N LEU A 74 7.90 -5.43 -13.76
CA LEU A 74 6.97 -6.39 -13.16
C LEU A 74 6.81 -7.63 -14.04
N ALA A 75 6.63 -7.46 -15.36
CA ALA A 75 6.52 -8.56 -16.30
C ALA A 75 7.80 -9.41 -16.36
N ASP A 76 8.97 -8.77 -16.45
CA ASP A 76 10.27 -9.44 -16.46
C ASP A 76 10.50 -10.22 -15.13
N ALA A 77 10.10 -9.65 -13.99
CA ALA A 77 10.23 -10.31 -12.69
C ALA A 77 9.26 -11.50 -12.52
N LEU A 78 8.06 -11.42 -13.09
CA LEU A 78 7.11 -12.54 -13.10
C LEU A 78 7.65 -13.69 -13.97
N GLU A 79 8.15 -13.39 -15.17
CA GLU A 79 8.75 -14.41 -16.05
C GLU A 79 9.97 -15.07 -15.40
N GLN A 80 10.81 -14.29 -14.70
CA GLN A 80 11.94 -14.84 -13.95
C GLN A 80 11.48 -15.76 -12.81
N ASN A 81 10.42 -15.40 -12.08
CA ASN A 81 9.87 -16.25 -11.01
C ASN A 81 9.30 -17.57 -11.55
N GLU A 82 8.59 -17.54 -12.69
CA GLU A 82 8.07 -18.77 -13.32
C GLU A 82 9.23 -19.68 -13.74
N LYS A 83 10.28 -19.11 -14.34
CA LYS A 83 11.47 -19.87 -14.73
C LYS A 83 12.20 -20.48 -13.53
N LEU A 84 12.37 -19.72 -12.45
CA LEU A 84 13.00 -20.21 -11.22
C LEU A 84 12.17 -21.32 -10.56
N THR A 85 10.84 -21.20 -10.60
CA THR A 85 9.92 -22.22 -10.08
C THR A 85 10.07 -23.51 -10.87
N ALA A 86 10.02 -23.45 -12.20
CA ALA A 86 10.20 -24.62 -13.05
C ALA A 86 11.59 -25.28 -12.88
N ASP A 87 12.65 -24.48 -12.73
CA ASP A 87 14.01 -24.97 -12.48
C ASP A 87 14.14 -25.64 -11.10
N ALA A 88 13.50 -25.07 -10.07
CA ALA A 88 13.43 -25.68 -8.74
C ALA A 88 12.69 -27.01 -8.76
N GLU A 89 11.51 -27.09 -9.38
CA GLU A 89 10.75 -28.33 -9.52
C GLU A 89 11.54 -29.41 -10.28
N ALA A 90 12.23 -29.02 -11.35
CA ALA A 90 13.09 -29.94 -12.11
C ALA A 90 14.27 -30.46 -11.27
N LYS A 91 14.89 -29.59 -10.48
CA LYS A 91 15.97 -29.96 -9.56
C LYS A 91 15.48 -30.86 -8.43
N ASP A 92 14.34 -30.55 -7.82
CA ASP A 92 13.77 -31.37 -6.76
C ASP A 92 13.45 -32.78 -7.26
N LYS A 93 12.88 -32.89 -8.47
CA LYS A 93 12.66 -34.18 -9.10
C LYS A 93 13.97 -34.92 -9.36
N ALA A 94 14.98 -34.26 -9.94
CA ALA A 94 16.28 -34.86 -10.19
C ALA A 94 16.98 -35.31 -8.89
N HIS A 95 16.83 -34.55 -7.80
CA HIS A 95 17.34 -34.92 -6.48
C HIS A 95 16.60 -36.12 -5.90
N ALA A 96 15.28 -36.19 -6.03
CA ALA A 96 14.49 -37.33 -5.60
C ALA A 96 14.89 -38.61 -6.37
N ASP A 97 14.98 -38.53 -7.70
CA ASP A 97 15.41 -39.65 -8.55
C ASP A 97 16.83 -40.12 -8.20
N ALA A 98 17.76 -39.19 -7.94
CA ALA A 98 19.13 -39.52 -7.53
C ALA A 98 19.18 -40.22 -6.17
N LEU A 99 18.36 -39.80 -5.21
CA LEU A 99 18.28 -40.44 -3.90
C LEU A 99 17.68 -41.85 -3.98
N GLU A 100 16.67 -42.08 -4.81
CA GLU A 100 16.13 -43.42 -5.03
C GLU A 100 17.16 -44.35 -5.70
N ALA A 101 17.88 -43.85 -6.71
CA ALA A 101 18.94 -44.62 -7.37
C ALA A 101 20.08 -44.99 -6.40
N GLU A 102 20.47 -44.06 -5.52
CA GLU A 102 21.51 -44.31 -4.51
C GLU A 102 21.05 -45.30 -3.44
N LYS A 103 19.80 -45.19 -2.95
CA LYS A 103 19.23 -46.17 -2.01
C LYS A 103 19.25 -47.57 -2.60
N LYS A 104 18.78 -47.72 -3.84
CA LYS A 104 18.80 -49.02 -4.53
C LYS A 104 20.22 -49.58 -4.64
N ARG A 105 21.20 -48.74 -4.99
CA ARG A 105 22.61 -49.17 -5.08
C ARG A 105 23.15 -49.61 -3.72
N ALA A 106 22.77 -48.91 -2.64
CA ALA A 106 23.15 -49.28 -1.29
C ALA A 106 22.51 -50.62 -0.88
N ASP A 107 21.21 -50.81 -1.14
CA ASP A 107 20.50 -52.07 -0.87
C ASP A 107 21.12 -53.25 -1.64
N ASP A 108 21.42 -53.06 -2.94
CA ASP A 108 22.07 -54.08 -3.78
C ASP A 108 23.49 -54.41 -3.27
N ALA A 109 24.25 -53.42 -2.84
CA ALA A 109 25.59 -53.61 -2.28
C ALA A 109 25.55 -54.35 -0.93
N GLU A 110 24.58 -54.03 -0.07
CA GLU A 110 24.40 -54.69 1.22
C GLU A 110 23.99 -56.16 1.03
N ALA A 111 23.08 -56.45 0.09
CA ALA A 111 22.71 -57.81 -0.29
C ALA A 111 23.90 -58.63 -0.81
N ALA A 112 24.73 -58.05 -1.69
CA ALA A 112 25.93 -58.71 -2.20
C ALA A 112 26.96 -59.02 -1.09
N LEU A 113 27.11 -58.11 -0.12
CA LEU A 113 28.03 -58.25 1.00
C LEU A 113 27.56 -59.35 1.97
N GLU A 114 26.26 -59.43 2.25
CA GLU A 114 25.67 -60.54 3.02
C GLU A 114 25.81 -61.89 2.31
N GLU A 115 25.66 -61.96 0.99
CA GLU A 115 25.91 -63.19 0.24
C GLU A 115 27.39 -63.61 0.32
N LEU A 116 28.32 -62.66 0.20
CA LEU A 116 29.75 -62.93 0.31
C LEU A 116 30.11 -63.46 1.71
N LYS A 117 29.58 -62.83 2.77
CA LYS A 117 29.75 -63.29 4.16
C LYS A 117 29.27 -64.73 4.35
N LYS A 118 28.13 -65.10 3.75
CA LYS A 118 27.61 -66.48 3.80
C LYS A 118 28.50 -67.49 3.08
N LYS A 119 29.23 -67.08 2.03
CA LYS A 119 30.15 -67.96 1.29
C LYS A 119 31.51 -68.14 1.98
N VAL A 120 31.90 -67.19 2.83
CA VAL A 120 33.20 -67.17 3.53
C VAL A 120 33.11 -67.77 4.94
N LYS A 121 31.89 -67.98 5.46
CA LYS A 121 31.62 -68.60 6.76
C LYS A 121 31.29 -70.09 6.60
#